data_AF-D6Y324-F1
#
_entry.id   AF-D6Y324-F1
#
_cell.length_a   1.000
_cell.length_b   1.000
_cell.length_c   1.000
_cell.angle_alpha   90.00
_cell.angle_beta   90.00
_cell.angle_gamma   90.00
#
_symmetry.space_group_name_H-M   'P 1'
#
loop_
_entity.id
_entity.type
_entity.pdbx_description
1 polymer ?
#
loop_
_entity_poly.entity_id
_entity_poly.type
_entity_poly.pdbx_seq_one_letter_code
_entity_poly.pdbx_strand_id
1 'polypeptide(L)' 'MAIRQETMLCRTCFGSGRAAVPRAAVHNGRIGTALVDEQCKHCKGQGYIVYEVGTADEQTDDQGSTEQTDDGSGDEQP' A
#
# COMPACT_ATOMS: atom_id res chain seq x y z
N MET A 1 24.01 -3.58 -9.14
CA MET A 1 22.89 -3.16 -8.26
C MET A 1 22.68 -4.25 -7.23
N ALA A 2 22.86 -3.95 -5.93
CA ALA A 2 22.59 -4.90 -4.86
C ALA A 2 21.11 -4.77 -4.44
N ILE A 3 20.35 -5.86 -4.58
CA ILE A 3 18.97 -5.92 -4.09
C ILE A 3 19.02 -6.46 -2.66
N ARG A 4 18.45 -5.73 -1.71
CA ARG A 4 18.27 -6.20 -0.34
C ARG A 4 16.79 -6.55 -0.12
N GLN A 5 16.54 -7.58 0.68
CA GLN A 5 15.18 -7.94 1.07
C GLN A 5 14.90 -7.39 2.47
N GLU A 6 13.81 -6.65 2.60
CA GLU A 6 13.29 -6.19 3.88
C GLU A 6 11.96 -6.86 4.19
N THR A 7 11.78 -7.22 5.46
CA THR A 7 10.57 -7.87 5.95
C THR A 7 9.84 -6.92 6.90
N MET A 8 8.60 -6.58 6.58
CA MET A 8 7.73 -5.80 7.47
C MET A 8 6.54 -6.60 7.93
N LEU A 9 6.11 -6.39 9.18
CA LEU A 9 4.88 -6.97 9.69
C LEU A 9 3.68 -6.56 8.83
N CYS A 10 2.82 -7.52 8.54
CA CYS A 10 1.60 -7.29 7.79
C CYS A 10 0.66 -6.41 8.63
N ARG A 11 0.41 -5.19 8.16
CA ARG A 11 -0.42 -4.20 8.88
C ARG A 11 -1.88 -4.61 9.03
N THR A 12 -2.37 -5.54 8.21
CA THR A 12 -3.75 -6.03 8.26
C THR A 12 -3.97 -7.05 9.38
N CYS A 13 -3.00 -7.91 9.64
CA CYS A 13 -3.11 -8.98 10.65
C CYS A 13 -2.14 -8.82 11.84
N PHE A 14 -1.37 -7.74 11.85
CA PHE A 14 -0.39 -7.40 12.89
C PHE A 14 0.58 -8.54 13.23
N GLY A 15 1.02 -9.30 12.21
CA GLY A 15 1.95 -10.42 12.41
C GLY A 15 1.31 -11.79 12.62
N SER A 16 0.00 -11.87 12.88
CA SER A 16 -0.64 -13.15 13.21
C SER A 16 -0.82 -14.10 12.02
N GLY A 17 -0.80 -13.57 10.79
CA GLY A 17 -1.17 -14.32 9.58
C GLY A 17 -2.67 -14.67 9.51
N ARG A 18 -3.46 -14.20 10.47
CA ARG A 18 -4.87 -14.56 10.67
C ARG A 18 -5.74 -13.32 10.71
N ALA A 19 -6.99 -13.43 10.29
CA ALA A 19 -7.95 -12.32 10.30
C ALA A 19 -9.34 -12.82 10.64
N ALA A 20 -10.02 -12.12 11.55
CA ALA A 20 -11.41 -12.37 11.87
C ALA A 20 -12.31 -11.87 10.72
N VAL A 21 -12.93 -12.79 10.00
CA VAL A 21 -13.80 -12.49 8.85
C VAL A 21 -15.25 -12.76 9.22
N PRO A 22 -16.16 -11.78 9.08
CA PRO A 22 -17.58 -12.01 9.31
C PRO A 22 -18.16 -12.90 8.20
N ARG A 23 -18.80 -14.00 8.60
CA ARG A 23 -19.49 -14.94 7.72
C ARG A 23 -20.93 -15.11 8.16
N ALA A 24 -21.79 -15.39 7.19
CA ALA A 24 -23.17 -15.78 7.47
C ALA A 24 -23.16 -17.11 8.24
N ALA A 25 -23.91 -17.17 9.33
CA ALA A 25 -24.05 -18.36 10.16
C ALA A 25 -25.53 -18.59 10.49
N VAL A 26 -25.92 -19.86 10.58
CA VAL A 26 -27.26 -20.25 11.01
C VAL A 26 -27.17 -20.92 12.37
N HIS A 27 -27.88 -20.38 13.36
CA HIS A 27 -27.98 -20.96 14.69
C HIS A 27 -29.45 -21.08 15.07
N ASN A 28 -29.92 -22.30 15.35
CA ASN A 28 -31.32 -22.60 15.67
C ASN A 28 -32.33 -22.01 14.67
N GLY A 29 -32.05 -22.13 13.38
CA GLY A 29 -32.92 -21.62 12.31
C GLY A 29 -32.92 -20.10 12.14
N ARG A 30 -32.11 -19.35 12.90
CA ARG A 30 -31.91 -17.91 12.73
C ARG A 30 -30.63 -17.64 11.97
N ILE A 31 -30.72 -16.73 10.99
CA ILE A 31 -29.58 -16.25 10.22
C ILE A 31 -28.92 -15.11 11.00
N GLY A 32 -27.63 -15.20 11.21
CA GLY A 32 -26.80 -14.17 11.83
C GLY A 32 -25.43 -14.07 11.18
N THR A 33 -24.54 -13.33 11.82
CA THR A 33 -23.13 -13.23 11.42
C THR A 33 -22.24 -13.74 12.55
N ALA A 34 -21.22 -14.51 12.19
CA ALA A 34 -20.20 -15.00 13.11
C ALA A 34 -18.82 -14.59 12.57
N LEU A 35 -17.90 -14.27 13.47
CA LEU A 35 -16.50 -14.05 13.11
C LEU A 35 -15.79 -15.40 13.01
N VAL A 36 -15.22 -15.68 11.86
CA VAL A 36 -14.43 -16.89 11.60
C VAL A 36 -12.98 -16.48 11.45
N ASP A 37 -12.08 -17.22 12.10
CA ASP A 37 -10.65 -16.99 11.96
C ASP A 37 -10.15 -17.58 10.63
N GLU A 38 -9.80 -16.72 9.68
CA GLU A 38 -9.35 -17.09 8.36
C GLU A 38 -7.91 -16.66 8.10
N GLN A 39 -7.29 -17.26 7.09
CA GLN A 39 -5.97 -16.82 6.63
C GLN A 39 -6.03 -15.36 6.16
N CYS A 40 -5.11 -14.53 6.65
CA CYS A 40 -5.00 -13.15 6.20
C CYS A 40 -4.61 -13.12 4.71
N LYS A 41 -5.52 -12.63 3.86
CA LYS A 41 -5.33 -12.58 2.40
C LYS A 41 -4.19 -11.66 1.97
N HIS A 42 -3.91 -10.61 2.75
CA HIS A 42 -2.90 -9.62 2.40
C HIS A 42 -1.47 -10.18 2.49
N CYS A 43 -1.14 -10.93 3.54
CA CYS A 43 0.14 -11.61 3.69
C CYS A 43 0.11 -13.11 3.37
N LYS A 44 -1.01 -13.63 2.84
CA LYS A 44 -1.23 -15.04 2.53
C LYS A 44 -0.91 -15.97 3.72
N GLY A 45 -1.21 -15.53 4.93
CA GLY A 45 -0.96 -16.29 6.15
C GLY A 45 0.44 -16.18 6.76
N GLN A 46 1.37 -15.46 6.14
CA GLN A 46 2.76 -15.40 6.64
C GLN A 46 2.94 -14.46 7.83
N GLY A 47 2.04 -13.50 8.03
CA GLY A 47 2.15 -12.47 9.07
C GLY A 47 3.07 -11.30 8.72
N TYR A 48 3.91 -11.44 7.69
CA TYR A 48 4.79 -10.39 7.18
C TYR A 48 4.73 -10.29 5.65
N ILE A 49 5.26 -9.21 5.11
CA ILE A 49 5.42 -8.95 3.68
C ILE A 49 6.90 -8.69 3.43
N VAL A 50 7.44 -9.33 2.39
CA VAL A 50 8.82 -9.16 1.95
C VAL A 50 8.84 -8.17 0.79
N TYR A 51 9.68 -7.16 0.89
CA TYR A 51 9.88 -6.14 -0.12
C TYR A 51 11.32 -6.23 -0.64
N GLU A 52 11.46 -6.15 -1.96
CA GLU A 52 12.77 -5.93 -2.57
C GLU A 52 13.03 -4.44 -2.57
N VAL A 53 14.06 -4.03 -1.84
CA VAL A 53 14.53 -2.64 -1.81
C VAL A 53 15.79 -2.58 -2.66
N GLY A 54 15.70 -1.82 -3.75
CA GLY A 54 16.88 -1.38 -4.48
C GLY A 54 17.57 -0.30 -3.66
N THR A 55 18.89 -0.43 -3.46
CA THR A 55 19.67 0.72 -3.01
C THR A 55 19.71 1.70 -4.17
N ALA A 56 18.97 2.82 -4.06
CA ALA A 56 19.23 3.97 -4.91
C ALA A 56 20.65 4.45 -4.56
N ASP A 57 21.63 4.11 -5.39
CA ASP A 57 22.85 4.91 -5.42
C ASP A 57 22.39 6.32 -5.80
N GLU A 58 22.66 7.26 -4.91
CA GLU A 58 22.38 8.69 -5.05
C GLU A 58 22.99 9.20 -6.37
N GLN A 59 22.18 9.30 -7.42
CA GLN A 59 22.46 10.21 -8.52
C GLN A 59 21.80 11.54 -8.17
N THR A 60 22.59 12.42 -7.56
CA THR A 60 22.34 13.87 -7.63
C THR A 60 22.44 14.30 -9.09
N ASP A 61 21.33 14.25 -9.80
CA ASP A 61 21.14 15.02 -11.03
C ASP A 61 20.57 16.38 -10.63
N ASP A 62 21.48 17.26 -10.18
CA ASP A 62 21.29 18.71 -10.19
C ASP A 62 21.18 19.15 -11.66
N GLN A 63 19.97 19.20 -12.21
CA GLN A 63 19.67 20.04 -13.36
C GLN A 63 18.34 20.74 -13.13
N GLY A 64 18.47 22.02 -12.81
CA GLY A 64 17.37 22.94 -12.63
C GLY A 64 16.47 23.01 -13.85
N SER A 65 15.18 23.19 -13.59
CA SER A 65 14.22 23.64 -14.59
C SER A 65 13.37 24.73 -13.95
N THR A 66 13.95 25.94 -13.91
CA THR A 66 13.19 27.18 -13.79
C THR A 66 12.89 27.64 -15.22
N GLU A 67 11.78 27.18 -15.78
CA GLU A 67 11.22 27.83 -16.97
C GLU A 67 9.99 28.61 -16.53
N GLN A 68 10.17 29.92 -16.55
CA GLN A 68 9.22 30.96 -16.22
C GLN A 68 8.06 30.93 -17.23
N THR A 69 6.82 30.88 -16.78
CA THR A 69 5.68 31.15 -17.64
C THR A 69 5.56 32.67 -17.81
N ASP A 70 6.02 33.14 -18.97
CA ASP A 70 5.80 34.49 -19.49
C ASP A 70 4.36 34.54 -20.04
N ASP A 71 3.38 34.84 -19.18
CA ASP A 71 2.02 35.16 -19.61
C ASP A 71 1.97 36.63 -20.07
N GLY A 72 2.54 36.86 -21.26
CA GLY A 72 2.39 38.09 -22.02
C GLY A 72 0.91 38.39 -22.28
N SER A 73 0.34 39.25 -21.44
CA SER A 73 -1.00 39.83 -21.62
C SER A 73 -0.99 40.75 -22.83
N GLY A 74 -1.45 40.22 -23.97
CA GLY A 74 -1.67 40.96 -25.20
C GLY A 74 -2.90 41.85 -25.10
N ASP A 75 -2.59 43.14 -25.15
CA ASP A 75 -3.35 44.34 -25.46
C ASP A 75 -4.82 44.26 -25.86
N GLU A 76 -5.58 45.13 -25.19
CA GLU A 76 -6.79 45.82 -25.64
C GLU A 76 -6.71 46.22 -27.12
N GLN A 77 -7.85 46.19 -27.84
CA GLN A 77 -8.33 47.29 -28.70
C GLN A 77 -9.72 46.97 -29.30
N PRO A 78 -10.46 47.99 -29.81
CA PRO A 78 -11.84 48.35 -29.44
C PRO A 78 -12.99 47.65 -30.18
#